data_AF-A0A084TFH1-F1
#
_entry.id   AF-A0A084TFH1-F1
#
_cell.length_a   1.000
_cell.length_b   1.000
_cell.length_c   1.000
_cell.angle_alpha   90.00
_cell.angle_beta   90.00
_cell.angle_gamma   90.00
#
_symmetry.space_group_name_H-M   'P 1'
#
loop_
_entity.id
_entity.type
_entity.pdbx_description
1 polymer ?
#
loop_
_entity_poly.entity_id
_entity_poly.type
_entity_poly.pdbx_seq_one_letter_code
_entity_poly.pdbx_strand_id
1 'polypeptide(L)'
;MTKIKAFREVNRRSWPIKHAENLIRVFLSKNFLVQVYDEGEGVYRLSISSTKVQGSRWADGITWDELQAIKNAVGYGKMVAVEVFPENANVVNVANMRHLWVLPEPPAFMWRRD
;
A
#
# COMPACT_ATOMS: atom_id res chain seq x y z
N MET A 1 14.20 5.67 12.83
CA MET A 1 13.89 4.95 11.58
C MET A 1 13.47 3.52 11.93
N THR A 2 12.17 3.23 11.82
CA THR A 2 11.63 1.87 12.03
C THR A 2 12.20 0.95 10.95
N LYS A 3 13.00 -0.04 11.35
CA LYS A 3 13.54 -1.04 10.43
C LYS A 3 12.42 -1.98 10.00
N ILE A 4 11.80 -1.72 8.84
CA ILE A 4 10.90 -2.69 8.22
C ILE A 4 11.73 -3.87 7.71
N LYS A 5 11.25 -5.09 7.97
CA LYS A 5 11.89 -6.31 7.45
C LYS A 5 11.79 -6.35 5.93
N ALA A 6 12.80 -6.94 5.29
CA ALA A 6 12.83 -7.04 3.82
C ALA A 6 11.53 -7.65 3.27
N PHE A 7 11.02 -7.03 2.20
CA PHE A 7 9.92 -7.56 1.42
C PHE A 7 10.44 -8.56 0.39
N ARG A 8 9.69 -9.63 0.16
CA ARG A 8 9.85 -10.52 -0.97
C ARG A 8 8.71 -10.29 -1.95
N GLU A 9 9.03 -10.04 -3.20
CA GLU A 9 8.04 -10.04 -4.28
C GLU A 9 7.54 -11.48 -4.49
N VAL A 10 6.23 -11.66 -4.44
CA VAL A 10 5.57 -12.96 -4.59
C VAL A 10 5.44 -13.28 -6.07
N ASN A 11 5.98 -14.43 -6.48
CA ASN A 11 5.87 -14.89 -7.86
C ASN A 11 4.40 -14.94 -8.30
N ARG A 12 4.11 -14.42 -9.49
CA ARG A 12 2.74 -14.34 -10.04
C ARG A 12 2.03 -15.69 -10.12
N ARG A 13 2.78 -16.78 -10.33
CA ARG A 13 2.22 -18.15 -10.34
C ARG A 13 1.67 -18.60 -8.98
N SER A 14 2.09 -17.93 -7.90
CA SER A 14 1.64 -18.22 -6.53
C SER A 14 0.46 -17.36 -6.10
N TRP A 15 -0.05 -16.48 -6.97
CA TRP A 15 -1.21 -15.66 -6.66
C TRP A 15 -2.50 -16.49 -6.73
N PRO A 16 -3.57 -16.07 -6.03
CA PRO A 16 -4.87 -16.71 -6.16
C PRO A 16 -5.35 -16.74 -7.62
N ILE A 17 -6.01 -17.83 -8.02
CA ILE A 17 -6.55 -18.01 -9.39
C ILE A 17 -7.44 -16.83 -9.79
N LYS A 18 -8.28 -16.37 -8.86
CA LYS A 18 -9.09 -15.16 -9.03
C LYS A 18 -8.38 -13.99 -8.36
N HIS A 19 -7.92 -13.04 -9.17
CA HIS A 19 -7.40 -11.74 -8.74
C HIS A 19 -7.85 -10.66 -9.73
N ALA A 20 -7.80 -9.40 -9.33
CA ALA A 20 -8.11 -8.29 -10.22
C ALA A 20 -7.10 -8.23 -11.36
N GLU A 21 -7.56 -7.93 -12.58
CA GLU A 21 -6.70 -7.87 -13.78
C GLU A 21 -5.60 -6.82 -13.64
N ASN A 22 -5.90 -5.73 -12.94
CA ASN A 22 -4.98 -4.63 -12.71
C ASN A 22 -4.05 -4.83 -11.51
N LEU A 23 -4.10 -5.99 -10.82
CA LEU A 23 -3.07 -6.35 -9.83
C LEU A 23 -1.77 -6.70 -10.56
N ILE A 24 -0.74 -5.88 -10.38
CA ILE A 24 0.52 -6.02 -11.14
C ILE A 24 1.69 -6.54 -10.29
N ARG A 25 1.68 -6.32 -8.97
CA ARG A 25 2.74 -6.81 -8.06
C ARG A 25 2.18 -7.14 -6.69
N VAL A 26 2.78 -8.13 -6.03
CA VAL A 26 2.44 -8.51 -4.65
C VAL A 26 3.73 -8.68 -3.88
N PHE A 27 3.83 -8.07 -2.70
CA PHE A 27 4.96 -8.20 -1.80
C PHE A 27 4.52 -8.70 -0.45
N LEU A 28 5.36 -9.56 0.14
CA LEU A 28 5.13 -10.11 1.46
C LEU A 28 6.36 -9.90 2.33
N SER A 29 6.15 -9.43 3.55
CA SER A 29 7.12 -9.45 4.64
C SER A 29 6.54 -10.22 5.83
N LYS A 30 7.33 -10.36 6.91
CA LYS A 30 6.81 -10.96 8.15
C LYS A 30 5.59 -10.22 8.71
N ASN A 31 5.51 -8.91 8.50
CA ASN A 31 4.53 -8.04 9.16
C ASN A 31 3.46 -7.48 8.22
N PHE A 32 3.71 -7.48 6.90
CA PHE A 32 2.86 -6.77 5.95
C PHE A 32 2.71 -7.54 4.63
N LEU A 33 1.51 -7.47 4.06
CA LEU A 33 1.19 -7.79 2.68
C LEU A 33 0.96 -6.47 1.94
N VAL A 34 1.56 -6.32 0.76
CA VAL A 34 1.37 -5.16 -0.11
C VAL A 34 0.94 -5.65 -1.48
N GLN A 35 -0.17 -5.14 -1.97
CA GLN A 35 -0.68 -5.41 -3.31
C GLN A 35 -0.63 -4.11 -4.10
N VAL A 36 -0.04 -4.15 -5.29
CA VAL A 36 0.11 -2.99 -6.17
C VAL A 36 -0.82 -3.16 -7.36
N TYR A 37 -1.74 -2.21 -7.48
CA TYR A 37 -2.68 -2.12 -8.58
C TYR A 37 -2.25 -0.99 -9.52
N ASP A 38 -2.36 -1.24 -10.82
CA ASP A 38 -2.28 -0.21 -11.86
C ASP A 38 -3.68 0.40 -12.02
N GLU A 39 -3.85 1.66 -11.62
CA GLU A 39 -5.14 2.36 -11.74
C GLU A 39 -5.23 3.17 -13.04
N GLY A 40 -4.25 3.01 -13.94
CA GLY A 40 -4.15 3.76 -15.19
C GLY A 40 -3.44 5.11 -15.01
N GLU A 41 -3.09 5.73 -16.14
CA GLU A 41 -2.50 7.09 -16.21
C GLU A 41 -1.24 7.28 -15.32
N GLY A 42 -0.50 6.20 -15.07
CA GLY A 42 0.69 6.23 -14.21
C GLY A 42 0.40 6.32 -12.71
N VAL A 43 -0.87 6.15 -12.30
CA VAL A 43 -1.28 6.05 -10.90
C VAL A 43 -1.24 4.60 -10.45
N TYR A 44 -0.60 4.36 -9.30
CA TYR A 44 -0.57 3.03 -8.68
C TYR A 44 -1.20 3.07 -7.30
N ARG A 45 -2.09 2.11 -7.00
CA ARG A 45 -2.62 1.95 -5.66
C ARG A 45 -1.88 0.83 -4.92
N LEU A 46 -1.27 1.18 -3.79
CA LEU A 46 -0.69 0.24 -2.83
C LEU A 46 -1.75 -0.06 -1.79
N SER A 47 -2.26 -1.28 -1.79
CA SER A 47 -3.11 -1.79 -0.73
C SER A 47 -2.25 -2.53 0.29
N ILE A 48 -2.25 -2.08 1.54
CA ILE A 48 -1.34 -2.50 2.60
C ILE A 48 -2.14 -3.05 3.76
N SER A 49 -1.85 -4.28 4.17
CA SER A 49 -2.45 -4.92 5.33
C SER A 49 -1.38 -5.54 6.24
N SER A 50 -1.66 -5.56 7.54
CA SER A 50 -0.86 -6.31 8.51
C SER A 50 -1.04 -7.81 8.27
N THR A 51 0.03 -8.60 8.34
CA THR A 51 -0.04 -10.07 8.35
C THR A 51 -0.21 -10.64 9.75
N LYS A 52 -0.25 -9.78 10.79
CA LYS A 52 -0.53 -10.20 12.16
C LYS A 52 -2.04 -10.23 12.37
N VAL A 53 -2.52 -11.37 12.84
CA VAL A 53 -3.90 -11.51 13.32
C VAL A 53 -3.93 -11.14 14.81
N GLN A 54 -4.84 -10.24 15.20
CA GLN A 54 -5.18 -9.97 16.58
C GLN A 54 -6.60 -10.50 16.83
N GLY A 55 -6.72 -11.66 17.46
CA GLY A 55 -8.01 -12.34 17.66
C GLY A 55 -8.57 -12.86 16.33
N SER A 56 -9.75 -12.38 15.93
CA SER A 56 -10.42 -12.73 14.65
C SER A 56 -10.22 -11.68 13.54
N ARG A 57 -9.43 -10.63 13.78
CA ARG A 57 -9.22 -9.51 12.84
C ARG A 57 -7.73 -9.28 12.59
N TRP A 58 -7.40 -8.67 11.47
CA TRP A 58 -6.04 -8.18 11.22
C TRP A 58 -5.73 -7.01 12.17
N ALA A 59 -4.52 -7.01 12.73
CA ALA A 59 -4.08 -5.99 13.69
C ALA A 59 -4.07 -4.59 13.06
N ASP A 60 -4.59 -3.61 13.80
CA ASP A 60 -4.62 -2.18 13.44
C ASP A 60 -3.31 -1.47 13.80
N GLY A 61 -3.18 -0.23 13.34
CA GLY A 61 -2.13 0.69 13.76
C GLY A 61 -0.93 0.73 12.84
N ILE A 62 -1.11 0.53 11.53
CA ILE A 62 -0.03 0.80 10.56
C ILE A 62 0.29 2.29 10.62
N THR A 63 1.47 2.61 11.14
CA THR A 63 1.90 3.97 11.39
C THR A 63 2.31 4.68 10.09
N TRP A 64 2.32 6.02 10.12
CA TRP A 64 2.80 6.82 8.99
C TRP A 64 4.25 6.46 8.61
N ASP A 65 5.13 6.31 9.60
CA ASP A 65 6.54 5.91 9.38
C ASP A 65 6.64 4.55 8.69
N GLU A 66 5.75 3.61 9.04
CA GLU A 66 5.70 2.32 8.39
C GLU A 66 5.20 2.43 6.95
N LEU A 67 4.14 3.19 6.69
CA LEU A 67 3.65 3.44 5.32
C LEU A 67 4.75 4.03 4.43
N GLN A 68 5.49 5.01 4.94
CA GLN A 68 6.61 5.63 4.23
C GLN A 68 7.73 4.63 3.95
N ALA A 69 8.11 3.81 4.93
CA ALA A 69 9.15 2.79 4.76
C ALA A 69 8.69 1.64 3.84
N ILE A 70 7.42 1.24 3.86
CA ILE A 70 6.83 0.25 2.94
C ILE A 70 6.90 0.77 1.51
N LYS A 71 6.39 1.99 1.25
CA LYS A 71 6.44 2.63 -0.07
C LYS A 71 7.87 2.63 -0.64
N ASN A 72 8.84 2.98 0.20
CA ASN A 72 10.25 2.98 -0.18
C ASN A 72 10.74 1.57 -0.54
N ALA A 73 10.43 0.58 0.30
CA ALA A 73 10.91 -0.79 0.14
C ALA A 73 10.32 -1.53 -1.08
N VAL A 74 9.09 -1.19 -1.50
CA VAL A 74 8.44 -1.79 -2.67
C VAL A 74 8.75 -1.07 -4.00
N GLY A 75 9.66 -0.10 -3.98
CA GLY A 75 10.21 0.55 -5.17
C GLY A 75 9.66 1.94 -5.49
N TYR A 76 8.77 2.49 -4.67
CA TYR A 76 8.11 3.78 -4.91
C TYR A 76 8.71 4.93 -4.09
N GLY A 77 9.92 4.77 -3.56
CA GLY A 77 10.51 5.75 -2.63
C GLY A 77 10.82 7.12 -3.23
N LYS A 78 10.93 7.22 -4.55
CA LYS A 78 11.15 8.49 -5.28
C LYS A 78 9.85 9.16 -5.73
N MET A 79 8.70 8.53 -5.53
CA MET A 79 7.40 9.03 -5.99
C MET A 79 6.61 9.56 -4.80
N VAL A 80 5.72 10.51 -5.03
CA VAL A 80 4.76 10.95 -4.00
C VAL A 80 3.68 9.89 -3.82
N ALA A 81 3.08 9.81 -2.64
CA ALA A 81 1.84 9.06 -2.46
C ALA A 81 0.90 9.81 -1.52
N VAL A 82 -0.40 9.64 -1.72
CA VAL A 82 -1.46 10.23 -0.89
C VAL A 82 -2.37 9.14 -0.33
N GLU A 83 -2.96 9.40 0.83
CA GLU A 83 -4.12 8.66 1.33
C GLU A 83 -5.38 9.45 1.01
N VAL A 84 -6.35 8.81 0.35
CA VAL A 84 -7.62 9.43 -0.02
C VAL A 84 -8.68 9.04 1.01
N PHE A 85 -9.31 10.06 1.61
CA PHE A 85 -10.47 9.90 2.47
C PHE A 85 -11.71 10.27 1.64
N PRO A 86 -12.53 9.29 1.23
CA PRO A 86 -13.66 9.56 0.36
C PRO A 86 -14.78 10.31 1.08
N GLU A 87 -15.71 10.86 0.29
CA GLU A 87 -16.98 11.36 0.81
C GLU A 87 -17.69 10.30 1.65
N ASN A 88 -18.43 10.72 2.68
CA ASN A 88 -19.04 9.81 3.65
C ASN A 88 -19.92 8.72 3.01
N ALA A 89 -20.64 9.05 1.93
CA ALA A 89 -21.48 8.09 1.20
C ALA A 89 -20.69 6.94 0.53
N ASN A 90 -19.39 7.15 0.30
CA ASN A 90 -18.49 6.22 -0.36
C ASN A 90 -17.52 5.54 0.63
N VAL A 91 -17.69 5.77 1.94
CA VAL A 91 -16.87 5.11 2.97
C VAL A 91 -17.24 3.64 3.08
N VAL A 92 -16.28 2.76 2.79
CA VAL A 92 -16.41 1.31 2.97
C VAL A 92 -15.34 0.85 3.96
N ASN A 93 -15.75 0.43 5.16
CA ASN A 93 -14.86 -0.04 6.23
C ASN A 93 -15.09 -1.54 6.50
N VAL A 94 -14.50 -2.39 5.65
CA VAL A 94 -14.68 -3.85 5.71
C VAL A 94 -13.40 -4.60 6.10
N ALA A 95 -12.25 -3.93 6.09
CA ALA A 95 -10.97 -4.54 6.42
C ALA A 95 -10.00 -3.48 6.93
N ASN A 96 -9.09 -3.92 7.80
CA ASN A 96 -8.06 -3.08 8.38
C ASN A 96 -6.89 -2.91 7.40
N MET A 97 -7.09 -2.03 6.43
CA MET A 97 -6.21 -1.85 5.28
C MET A 97 -5.95 -0.36 5.06
N ARG A 98 -4.71 -0.03 4.71
CA ARG A 98 -4.32 1.31 4.28
C ARG A 98 -4.11 1.32 2.77
N HIS A 99 -4.48 2.41 2.13
CA HIS A 99 -4.34 2.58 0.70
C HIS A 99 -3.51 3.83 0.40
N LEU A 100 -2.38 3.65 -0.27
CA LEU A 100 -1.60 4.75 -0.81
C LEU A 100 -1.81 4.83 -2.32
N TRP A 101 -2.15 5.99 -2.85
CA TRP A 101 -2.12 6.27 -4.27
C TRP A 101 -0.81 6.95 -4.60
N VAL A 102 0.08 6.23 -5.28
CA VAL A 102 1.32 6.76 -5.84
C VAL A 102 0.99 7.50 -7.13
N LEU A 103 1.39 8.77 -7.19
CA LEU A 103 1.05 9.64 -8.31
C LEU A 103 2.21 9.76 -9.29
N PRO A 104 1.95 9.95 -10.59
CA PRO A 104 3.00 10.15 -11.59
C PRO A 104 3.79 11.44 -11.35
N GLU A 105 3.15 12.48 -10.79
CA GLU A 105 3.75 13.76 -10.46
C GLU A 105 3.38 14.23 -9.04
N PRO A 106 4.25 14.98 -8.35
CA PRO A 106 3.93 15.63 -7.08
C PRO A 106 2.74 16.59 -7.23
N PRO A 107 1.70 16.51 -6.37
CA PRO A 107 0.59 17.44 -6.43
C PRO A 107 1.05 18.84 -6.05
N ALA A 108 0.41 19.86 -6.63
CA ALA A 108 0.79 21.26 -6.44
C ALA A 108 0.73 21.73 -4.97
N PHE A 109 -0.10 21.08 -4.14
CA PHE A 109 -0.23 21.37 -2.71
C PHE A 109 0.80 20.66 -1.83
N MET A 110 1.68 19.81 -2.40
CA MET A 110 2.72 19.13 -1.63
C MET A 110 3.76 20.14 -1.15
N TRP A 111 4.06 20.13 0.15
CA TRP A 111 5.18 20.90 0.69
C TRP A 111 6.49 20.39 0.10
N ARG A 112 7.43 21.30 -0.13
CA ARG A 112 8.82 20.97 -0.49
C ARG A 112 9.72 21.38 0.65
N ARG A 113 10.88 20.71 0.75
CA ARG A 113 11.92 21.18 1.66
C ARG A 113 12.54 22.42 1.03
N ASP A 114 12.49 23.54 1.75
CA ASP A 114 13.26 24.74 1.40
C ASP A 114 14.77 24.48 1.47
#